data_AF-A0A9D6ENE2-F1
#
_entry.id   AF-A0A9D6ENE2-F1
#
_cell.length_a   1.000
_cell.length_b   1.000
_cell.length_c   1.000
_cell.angle_alpha   90.00
_cell.angle_beta   90.00
_cell.angle_gamma   90.00
#
_symmetry.space_group_name_H-M   'P 1'
#
loop_
_entity.id
_entity.type
_entity.pdbx_description
1 polymer ?
#
loop_
_entity_poly.entity_id
_entity_poly.type
_entity_poly.pdbx_seq_one_letter_code
_entity_poly.pdbx_strand_id
1 'polypeptide(L)'
;MPWTILAATIDNWLETTYVPFEWKYDGPRSSYKAGTEGQATLDPMRNPVSGVEASATVMLPAGIVSKQLEVTGTKTFAVFSKGLKFAAPGKYGFYTMVEHGN
;
A
#
# COMPACT_ATOMS: atom_id res chain seq x y z
N MET A 1 3.00 -24.93 -10.25
CA MET A 1 2.67 -23.49 -10.25
C MET A 1 3.67 -22.79 -9.31
N PRO A 2 4.27 -21.65 -9.66
CA PRO A 2 5.28 -20.98 -8.82
C PRO A 2 4.82 -20.72 -7.37
N TRP A 3 3.51 -20.60 -7.16
CA TRP A 3 2.87 -20.31 -5.88
C TRP A 3 2.83 -21.50 -4.90
N THR A 4 3.11 -22.73 -5.34
CA THR A 4 3.10 -23.92 -4.48
C THR A 4 4.18 -23.86 -3.38
N ILE A 5 5.34 -23.25 -3.67
CA ILE A 5 6.42 -23.10 -2.68
C ILE A 5 5.99 -22.14 -1.56
N LEU A 6 5.32 -21.04 -1.90
CA LEU A 6 4.82 -20.10 -0.90
C LEU A 6 3.72 -20.74 -0.05
N ALA A 7 2.84 -21.53 -0.66
CA ALA A 7 1.77 -22.21 0.06
C ALA A 7 2.25 -23.23 1.09
N ALA A 8 3.38 -23.90 0.82
CA ALA A 8 4.00 -24.80 1.78
C ALA A 8 4.64 -24.07 2.99
N THR A 9 4.84 -22.75 2.91
CA THR A 9 5.50 -21.95 3.97
C THR A 9 4.53 -21.11 4.80
N ILE A 10 3.22 -21.16 4.52
CA ILE A 10 2.20 -20.37 5.19
C ILE A 10 1.41 -21.29 6.13
N ASP A 11 1.62 -21.11 7.44
CA ASP A 11 0.96 -21.92 8.48
C ASP A 11 -0.55 -21.64 8.60
N ASN A 12 -0.95 -20.40 8.31
CA ASN A 12 -2.34 -19.96 8.43
C ASN A 12 -2.76 -19.12 7.23
N TRP A 13 -3.67 -19.66 6.43
CA TRP A 13 -4.31 -18.98 5.31
C TRP A 13 -5.60 -18.31 5.80
N LEU A 14 -5.65 -16.98 5.73
CA LEU A 14 -6.84 -16.23 6.09
C LEU A 14 -7.83 -16.19 4.92
N GLU A 15 -9.12 -16.27 5.25
CA GLU A 15 -10.20 -16.13 4.30
C GLU A 15 -10.28 -14.71 3.73
N THR A 16 -10.70 -14.59 2.47
CA THR A 16 -10.94 -13.28 1.85
C THR A 16 -12.17 -12.63 2.46
N THR A 17 -12.07 -11.36 2.83
CA THR A 17 -13.20 -10.58 3.35
C THR A 17 -13.58 -9.49 2.35
N TYR A 18 -14.89 -9.35 2.10
CA TYR A 18 -15.44 -8.33 1.22
C TYR A 18 -15.96 -7.17 2.05
N VAL A 19 -15.29 -6.02 1.96
CA VAL A 19 -15.62 -4.80 2.69
C VAL A 19 -15.67 -3.59 1.74
N PRO A 20 -16.48 -2.56 2.04
CA PRO A 20 -16.48 -1.34 1.25
C PRO A 20 -15.12 -0.62 1.37
N PHE A 21 -14.63 -0.11 0.24
CA PHE A 21 -13.44 0.74 0.21
C PHE A 21 -13.86 2.20 0.07
N GLU A 22 -13.45 3.01 1.04
CA GLU A 22 -13.48 4.46 0.96
C GLU A 22 -12.06 4.92 0.65
N TRP A 23 -11.86 5.70 -0.41
CA TRP A 23 -10.55 6.25 -0.74
C TRP A 23 -10.64 7.72 -1.10
N LYS A 24 -9.57 8.44 -0.79
CA LYS A 24 -9.35 9.83 -1.19
C LYS A 24 -7.99 9.92 -1.84
N TYR A 25 -7.94 10.32 -3.10
CA TYR A 25 -6.69 10.67 -3.77
C TYR A 25 -6.35 12.14 -3.51
N ASP A 26 -5.11 12.35 -3.07
CA ASP A 26 -4.53 13.64 -2.70
C ASP A 26 -2.99 13.56 -2.86
N GLY A 27 -2.55 12.93 -3.95
CA GLY A 27 -1.13 12.63 -4.22
C GLY A 27 -0.45 11.92 -3.03
N PRO A 28 0.65 12.47 -2.48
CA PRO A 28 1.38 11.87 -1.35
C PRO A 28 0.62 11.88 -0.02
N ARG A 29 -0.57 12.49 0.04
CA ARG A 29 -1.45 12.52 1.22
C ARG A 29 -2.74 11.73 1.01
N SER A 30 -2.76 10.85 0.02
CA SER A 30 -3.91 9.99 -0.24
C SER A 30 -4.18 9.05 0.94
N SER A 31 -5.43 8.59 1.06
CA SER A 31 -5.83 7.67 2.13
C SER A 31 -6.89 6.70 1.66
N TYR A 32 -7.00 5.57 2.36
CA TYR A 32 -8.10 4.64 2.20
C TYR A 32 -8.53 4.02 3.53
N LYS A 33 -9.77 3.55 3.57
CA LYS A 33 -10.32 2.64 4.57
C LYS A 33 -11.01 1.48 3.87
N ALA A 34 -10.82 0.29 4.41
CA ALA A 34 -11.46 -0.95 3.97
C ALA A 34 -12.36 -1.44 5.12
N GLY A 35 -13.62 -0.99 5.11
CA GLY A 35 -14.55 -1.18 6.23
C GLY A 35 -13.93 -0.81 7.58
N THR A 36 -14.02 -1.73 8.54
CA THR A 36 -13.38 -1.62 9.86
C THR A 36 -12.05 -2.39 9.96
N GLU A 37 -11.61 -3.03 8.87
CA GLU A 37 -10.54 -4.03 8.90
C GLU A 37 -9.20 -3.49 8.45
N GLY A 38 -9.17 -2.43 7.66
CA GLY A 38 -7.91 -1.90 7.13
C GLY A 38 -7.98 -0.39 6.92
N GLN A 39 -6.87 0.29 7.16
CA GLN A 39 -6.73 1.70 6.81
C GLN A 39 -5.29 2.06 6.49
N ALA A 40 -5.13 3.03 5.60
CA ALA A 40 -3.86 3.72 5.41
C ALA A 40 -4.07 5.20 5.14
N THR A 41 -3.13 6.01 5.59
CA THR A 41 -2.98 7.41 5.22
C THR A 41 -1.53 7.62 4.86
N LEU A 42 -1.29 8.18 3.68
CA LEU A 42 0.03 8.48 3.17
C LEU A 42 0.51 9.84 3.70
N ASP A 43 1.83 10.01 3.73
CA ASP A 43 2.50 11.28 3.99
C ASP A 43 3.70 11.40 3.06
N PRO A 44 4.15 12.62 2.70
CA PRO A 44 5.37 12.79 1.92
C PRO A 44 6.55 12.07 2.57
N MET A 45 7.35 11.40 1.74
CA MET A 45 8.61 10.83 2.17
C MET A 45 9.53 11.96 2.67
N ARG A 46 10.34 11.67 3.70
CA ARG A 46 11.33 12.62 4.25
C ARG A 46 12.71 12.01 4.18
N ASN A 47 13.70 12.85 3.92
CA ASN A 47 15.09 12.46 4.06
C ASN A 47 15.38 12.15 5.55
N PRO A 48 15.93 10.97 5.90
CA PRO A 48 16.11 10.56 7.29
C PRO A 48 17.18 11.38 8.04
N VAL A 49 18.05 12.08 7.31
CA VAL A 49 19.11 12.92 7.89
C VAL A 49 18.64 14.36 8.06
N SER A 50 18.02 14.96 7.03
CA SER A 50 17.62 16.38 7.07
C SER A 50 16.18 16.62 7.52
N GLY A 51 15.31 15.62 7.50
CA GLY A 51 13.88 15.75 7.80
C GLY A 51 13.05 16.48 6.73
N VAL A 52 13.72 17.00 5.69
CA VAL A 52 13.08 17.70 4.57
C VAL A 52 12.29 16.70 3.71
N GLU A 53 11.15 17.15 3.18
CA GLU A 53 10.38 16.34 2.24
C GLU A 53 11.23 16.00 1.01
N ALA A 54 11.13 14.75 0.59
CA ALA A 54 11.84 14.20 -0.56
C ALA A 54 10.82 13.53 -1.47
N SER A 55 11.01 13.71 -2.77
CA SER A 55 10.21 13.06 -3.80
C SER A 55 11.08 12.08 -4.58
N ALA A 56 10.52 10.92 -4.88
CA ALA A 56 11.15 9.93 -5.73
C ALA A 56 10.07 9.18 -6.51
N THR A 57 10.44 8.66 -7.66
CA THR A 57 9.56 7.89 -8.55
C THR A 57 10.25 6.61 -8.97
N VAL A 58 9.49 5.52 -9.09
CA VAL A 58 9.94 4.29 -9.73
C VAL A 58 9.33 4.24 -11.12
N MET A 59 10.19 4.17 -12.14
CA MET A 59 9.78 4.06 -13.53
C MET A 59 9.78 2.60 -13.96
N LEU A 60 8.70 2.18 -14.61
CA LEU A 60 8.53 0.86 -15.21
C LEU A 60 8.30 1.06 -16.72
N PRO A 61 9.37 1.17 -17.54
CA PRO A 61 9.26 1.64 -18.93
C PRO A 61 8.32 0.79 -19.80
N ALA A 62 8.38 -0.53 -19.66
CA ALA A 62 7.50 -1.47 -20.37
C ALA A 62 6.08 -1.53 -19.78
N GLY A 63 5.90 -1.03 -18.56
CA GLY A 63 4.66 -1.18 -17.79
C GLY A 63 4.43 -2.62 -17.29
N ILE A 64 3.69 -2.73 -16.19
CA ILE A 64 3.03 -4.00 -15.79
C ILE A 64 1.57 -3.69 -15.48
N VAL A 65 1.35 -2.99 -14.36
CA VAL A 65 0.05 -2.41 -13.97
C VAL A 65 0.08 -0.89 -14.16
N SER A 66 1.24 -0.26 -13.99
CA SER A 66 1.49 1.15 -14.28
C SER A 66 2.87 1.33 -14.91
N LYS A 67 3.13 2.52 -15.48
CA LYS A 67 4.46 2.93 -15.98
C LYS A 67 5.28 3.72 -14.96
N GLN A 68 4.63 4.23 -13.92
CA GLN A 68 5.24 5.09 -12.91
C GLN A 68 4.57 4.82 -11.56
N LEU A 69 5.37 4.77 -10.50
CA LEU A 69 4.94 4.73 -9.11
C LEU A 69 5.57 5.90 -8.37
N GLU A 70 4.78 6.63 -7.60
CA GLU A 70 5.26 7.68 -6.71
C GLU A 70 5.67 7.07 -5.37
N VAL A 71 6.87 7.40 -4.89
CA VAL A 71 7.36 6.95 -3.58
C VAL A 71 6.84 7.87 -2.49
N THR A 72 6.35 7.29 -1.40
CA THR A 72 5.72 8.02 -0.29
C THR A 72 6.07 7.38 1.05
N GLY A 73 5.67 8.01 2.16
CA GLY A 73 5.59 7.39 3.48
C GLY A 73 4.16 7.04 3.87
N THR A 74 4.00 6.18 4.88
CA THR A 74 2.74 5.94 5.56
C THR A 74 2.68 6.77 6.84
N LYS A 75 1.69 7.64 6.99
CA LYS A 75 1.32 8.23 8.29
C LYS A 75 0.66 7.18 9.16
N THR A 76 -0.26 6.43 8.58
CA THR A 76 -0.93 5.30 9.19
C THR A 76 -0.96 4.14 8.21
N PHE A 77 -0.77 2.93 8.73
CA PHE A 77 -1.12 1.69 8.06
C PHE A 77 -1.45 0.68 9.14
N ALA A 78 -2.65 0.13 9.10
CA ALA A 78 -3.09 -0.85 10.07
C ALA A 78 -4.11 -1.81 9.47
N VAL A 79 -4.01 -3.06 9.94
CA VAL A 79 -4.95 -4.13 9.65
C VAL A 79 -5.47 -4.67 10.98
N PHE A 80 -6.78 -4.81 11.07
CA PHE A 80 -7.56 -5.26 12.22
C PHE A 80 -8.62 -6.27 11.77
N SER A 81 -8.20 -7.29 11.02
CA SER A 81 -9.10 -8.36 10.56
C SER A 81 -9.04 -9.58 11.50
N LYS A 82 -10.00 -10.49 11.34
CA LYS A 82 -10.01 -11.75 12.10
C LYS A 82 -8.78 -12.59 11.70
N GLY A 83 -7.89 -12.81 12.66
CA GLY A 83 -6.66 -13.60 12.45
C GLY A 83 -5.44 -12.81 12.01
N LEU A 84 -5.56 -11.49 11.78
CA LEU A 84 -4.41 -10.61 11.51
C LEU A 84 -4.62 -9.22 12.12
N LYS A 85 -3.74 -8.86 13.06
CA LYS A 85 -3.74 -7.55 13.70
C LYS A 85 -2.34 -6.97 13.74
N PHE A 86 -2.11 -5.90 13.01
CA PHE A 86 -0.84 -5.18 13.06
C PHE A 86 -0.99 -3.71 12.64
N ALA A 87 -0.02 -2.89 13.03
CA ALA A 87 0.13 -1.53 12.56
C ALA A 87 1.59 -1.27 12.21
N ALA A 88 1.82 -0.57 11.09
CA ALA A 88 3.15 -0.21 10.64
C ALA A 88 3.16 1.24 10.10
N PRO A 89 3.00 2.24 10.97
CA PRO A 89 3.14 3.64 10.60
C PRO A 89 4.61 3.99 10.33
N GLY A 90 4.83 5.08 9.59
CA GLY A 90 6.16 5.61 9.27
C GLY A 90 6.99 4.71 8.35
N LYS A 91 6.34 3.84 7.57
CA LYS A 91 7.00 2.96 6.61
C LYS A 91 6.94 3.53 5.20
N TYR A 92 7.77 3.00 4.31
CA TYR A 92 7.73 3.36 2.90
C TYR A 92 6.46 2.81 2.24
N GLY A 93 5.91 3.57 1.31
CA GLY A 93 4.78 3.19 0.49
C GLY A 93 4.94 3.66 -0.95
N PHE A 94 4.03 3.22 -1.80
CA PHE A 94 3.95 3.64 -3.20
C PHE A 94 2.49 3.93 -3.55
N TYR A 95 2.26 4.90 -4.43
CA TYR A 95 0.94 5.11 -5.04
C TYR A 95 1.08 5.39 -6.53
N THR A 96 0.00 5.13 -7.28
CA THR A 96 -0.09 5.44 -8.70
C THR A 96 -1.55 5.50 -9.13
N MET A 97 -1.80 6.07 -10.29
CA MET A 97 -3.07 5.95 -10.98
C MET A 97 -2.95 4.87 -12.05
N VAL A 98 -3.92 3.97 -12.09
CA VAL A 98 -3.99 2.90 -13.07
C VAL A 98 -5.20 3.16 -13.96
N GLU A 99 -4.96 3.24 -15.27
CA GLU A 99 -6.04 3.22 -16.25
C GLU A 99 -6.43 1.76 -16.51
N HIS A 100 -7.65 1.39 -16.14
CA HIS A 100 -8.19 0.08 -16.46
C HIS A 100 -8.96 0.16 -17.79
N GLY A 101 -8.47 -0.54 -18.82
CA GLY A 101 -9.22 -0.77 -20.06
C GLY A 101 -9.96 -2.10 -19.96
N ASN A 102 -11.27 -2.08 -20.22
CA ASN A 102 -12.08 -3.29 -20.41
C ASN A 102 -11.74 -3.97 -21.74
#